data_AF-A0A238Y9Y5-F1
#
_entry.id   AF-A0A238Y9Y5-F1
#
_cell.length_a   1.000
_cell.length_b   1.000
_cell.length_c   1.000
_cell.angle_alpha   90.00
_cell.angle_beta   90.00
_cell.angle_gamma   90.00
#
_symmetry.space_group_name_H-M   'P 1'
#
loop_
_entity.id
_entity.type
_entity.pdbx_description
1 polymer ?
#
loop_
_entity_poly.entity_id
_entity_poly.type
_entity_poly.pdbx_seq_one_letter_code
_entity_poly.pdbx_strand_id
1 'polypeptide(L)' 'MEKTLTINGAFADWTLTVAVTPLESADEEPITEWPSTMDHLDQFFYALVNCCESARDAELVRGRRR' A
#
# COMPACT_ATOMS: atom_id res chain seq x y z
N MET A 1 -15.46 -7.13 -9.22
CA MET A 1 -15.58 -6.08 -8.17
C MET A 1 -14.18 -5.49 -7.96
N GLU A 2 -14.00 -4.18 -7.98
CA GLU A 2 -12.69 -3.52 -7.79
C GLU A 2 -12.73 -2.61 -6.58
N LYS A 3 -11.62 -2.51 -5.82
CA LYS A 3 -11.42 -1.52 -4.77
C LYS A 3 -10.19 -0.68 -5.10
N THR A 4 -10.37 0.64 -5.14
CA THR A 4 -9.28 1.59 -5.33
C THR A 4 -8.89 2.19 -3.99
N LEU A 5 -7.59 2.15 -3.68
CA LEU A 5 -7.00 2.73 -2.48
C LEU A 5 -6.09 3.88 -2.87
N THR A 6 -6.17 4.99 -2.14
CA THR A 6 -5.31 6.15 -2.36
C THR A 6 -4.47 6.39 -1.12
N ILE A 7 -3.16 6.45 -1.32
CA ILE A 7 -2.16 6.54 -0.25
C ILE A 7 -1.28 7.74 -0.56
N ASN A 8 -1.12 8.62 0.42
CA ASN A 8 -0.25 9.79 0.29
C ASN A 8 1.06 9.55 1.04
N GLY A 9 2.17 10.01 0.47
CA GLY A 9 3.46 9.96 1.14
C GLY A 9 3.44 10.78 2.43
N ALA A 10 4.10 10.26 3.47
CA ALA A 10 4.22 10.97 4.75
C ALA A 10 5.30 12.05 4.69
N PHE A 11 6.38 11.80 3.93
CA PHE A 11 7.56 12.67 3.88
C PHE A 11 7.89 13.18 2.47
N ALA A 12 7.31 12.61 1.43
CA ALA A 12 7.50 13.08 0.05
C ALA A 12 6.15 13.40 -0.63
N ASP A 13 6.20 14.34 -1.58
CA ASP A 13 5.04 14.86 -2.29
C ASP A 13 4.66 13.93 -3.45
N TRP A 14 3.98 12.83 -3.12
CA TRP A 14 3.43 11.89 -4.09
C TRP A 14 2.15 11.23 -3.57
N THR A 15 1.36 10.71 -4.50
CA THR A 15 0.16 9.91 -4.23
C THR A 15 0.27 8.58 -4.99
N LEU A 16 0.03 7.47 -4.30
CA LEU A 16 -0.04 6.12 -4.86
C LEU A 16 -1.51 5.70 -4.92
N THR A 17 -1.95 5.27 -6.09
CA THR A 17 -3.28 4.68 -6.29
C THR A 17 -3.12 3.19 -6.57
N VAL A 18 -3.77 2.35 -5.76
CA VAL A 18 -3.72 0.89 -5.89
C VAL A 18 -5.11 0.40 -6.23
N ALA A 19 -5.25 -0.24 -7.39
CA ALA A 19 -6.46 -0.99 -7.75
C ALA A 19 -6.28 -2.45 -7.32
N VAL A 20 -7.20 -2.95 -6.51
CA VAL A 20 -7.22 -4.34 -6.06
C VAL A 20 -8.44 -5.04 -6.62
N THR A 21 -8.18 -6.14 -7.32
CA THR A 21 -9.21 -6.96 -7.95
C THR A 21 -9.00 -8.39 -7.47
N PRO A 22 -10.02 -9.03 -6.87
CA PRO A 22 -9.96 -10.44 -6.55
C PRO A 22 -9.84 -11.25 -7.85
N LEU A 23 -8.93 -12.22 -7.87
CA LEU A 23 -8.82 -13.16 -8.98
C LEU A 23 -9.99 -14.14 -8.91
N GLU A 24 -10.62 -14.39 -10.05
CA GLU A 24 -11.59 -15.47 -10.14
C GLU A 24 -10.84 -16.81 -10.27
N SER A 25 -11.15 -17.75 -9.38
CA SER A 25 -10.68 -19.13 -9.44
C SER A 25 -11.84 -20.04 -9.80
N ALA A 26 -11.59 -21.07 -10.61
CA ALA A 26 -12.61 -22.07 -10.95
C ALA A 26 -12.94 -23.00 -9.76
N ASP A 27 -12.03 -23.09 -8.78
CA ASP A 27 -12.12 -24.00 -7.64
C ASP A 27 -12.64 -23.31 -6.36
N GLU A 28 -12.85 -21.99 -6.38
CA GLU A 28 -13.33 -21.22 -5.23
C GLU A 28 -14.64 -20.51 -5.56
N GLU A 29 -15.50 -20.33 -4.56
CA GLU A 29 -16.73 -19.55 -4.75
C GLU A 29 -16.36 -18.10 -5.13
N PRO A 30 -17.07 -17.50 -6.11
CA PRO A 30 -16.79 -16.14 -6.53
C PRO A 30 -17.00 -15.17 -5.37
N ILE A 31 -16.02 -14.29 -5.16
CA ILE A 31 -16.10 -13.23 -4.17
C ILE A 31 -17.16 -12.23 -4.60
N THR A 32 -18.31 -12.26 -3.94
CA THR A 32 -19.45 -11.38 -4.21
C THR A 32 -19.41 -10.08 -3.42
N GLU A 33 -18.70 -10.07 -2.29
CA GLU A 33 -18.52 -8.91 -1.41
C GLU A 33 -17.08 -8.81 -0.92
N TRP A 34 -16.63 -7.59 -0.62
CA TRP A 34 -15.26 -7.37 -0.15
C TRP A 34 -15.06 -7.95 1.26
N PRO A 35 -14.07 -8.83 1.48
CA PRO A 35 -13.83 -9.39 2.80
C PRO A 35 -13.48 -8.28 3.81
N SER A 36 -14.15 -8.27 4.96
CA SER A 36 -13.87 -7.30 6.05
C SER A 36 -12.46 -7.43 6.61
N THR A 37 -11.84 -8.60 6.47
CA THR A 37 -10.43 -8.83 6.79
C THR A 37 -9.48 -7.92 5.99
N MET A 38 -9.96 -7.34 4.88
CA MET A 38 -9.21 -6.44 3.99
C MET A 38 -9.65 -4.97 4.12
N ASP A 39 -10.36 -4.61 5.20
CA ASP A 39 -10.80 -3.23 5.44
C ASP A 39 -9.63 -2.28 5.71
N HIS A 40 -8.54 -2.77 6.28
CA HIS A 40 -7.35 -1.97 6.64
C HIS A 40 -6.18 -2.11 5.65
N LEU A 41 -6.46 -2.56 4.42
CA LEU A 41 -5.42 -2.77 3.41
C LEU A 41 -4.63 -1.50 3.08
N ASP A 42 -5.31 -0.35 3.10
CA ASP A 42 -4.74 0.99 2.97
C ASP A 42 -3.68 1.26 4.03
N GLN A 43 -3.94 0.89 5.29
CA GLN A 43 -3.00 1.07 6.40
C GLN A 43 -1.76 0.19 6.23
N PHE A 44 -1.93 -1.06 5.76
CA PHE A 44 -0.81 -1.95 5.47
C PHE A 44 0.11 -1.37 4.39
N PHE A 45 -0.46 -0.93 3.27
CA PHE A 45 0.33 -0.31 2.20
C PHE A 45 0.96 1.01 2.64
N TYR A 46 0.23 1.84 3.39
CA TYR A 46 0.77 3.08 3.96
C TYR A 46 1.99 2.80 4.86
N ALA A 47 1.89 1.82 5.76
CA ALA A 47 2.99 1.43 6.65
C ALA A 47 4.20 0.90 5.87
N LEU A 48 3.98 0.06 4.85
CA LEU A 48 5.05 -0.47 4.01
C LEU A 48 5.78 0.66 3.28
N VAL A 49 5.05 1.57 2.65
CA VAL A 49 5.67 2.65 1.88
C VAL A 49 6.40 3.62 2.82
N ASN A 50 5.83 3.96 3.97
CA ASN A 50 6.49 4.81 4.96
C ASN A 50 7.76 4.19 5.54
N CYS A 51 7.81 2.86 5.69
CA CYS A 51 9.03 2.16 6.09
C CYS A 51 10.15 2.39 5.06
N CYS A 52 9.84 2.27 3.77
CA CYS A 52 10.77 2.56 2.68
C CYS A 52 11.19 4.04 2.64
N GLU A 53 10.25 4.98 2.87
CA GLU A 53 10.58 6.41 2.93
C GLU A 53 11.53 6.72 4.09
N SER A 54 11.27 6.15 5.26
CA SER A 54 12.09 6.33 6.45
C SER A 54 13.50 5.74 6.26
N ALA A 55 13.60 4.58 5.61
CA ALA A 55 14.88 3.98 5.27
C ALA A 55 15.68 4.88 4.31
N ARG A 56 15.05 5.39 3.24
CA ARG A 56 15.67 6.32 2.29
C ARG A 56 16.14 7.60 2.98
N ASP A 57 15.32 8.19 3.84
CA ASP A 57 15.70 9.41 4.56
C ASP A 57 16.91 9.15 5.48
N ALA A 58 16.92 8.03 6.21
CA ALA A 58 18.04 7.62 7.05
C ALA A 58 19.34 7.44 6.26
N GLU A 59 19.28 6.89 5.04
CA GLU A 59 20.43 6.76 4.13
C GLU A 59 20.94 8.13 3.67
N LEU A 60 20.04 9.04 3.25
CA LEU A 60 20.40 10.39 2.82
C LEU A 60 21.05 11.20 3.95
N VAL A 61 20.52 11.11 5.17
CA VAL A 61 21.10 11.77 6.35
C VAL A 61 22.49 11.23 6.69
N ARG A 62 22.71 9.91 6.55
CA ARG A 62 24.03 9.30 6.78
C ARG A 62 25.04 9.66 5.69
N GLY A 63 24.62 9.72 4.43
CA GLY A 63 25.48 10.09 3.31
C GLY A 63 25.99 11.53 3.37
N ARG A 64 25.17 12.46 3.89
CA ARG A 64 25.54 13.89 4.06
C ARG A 64 26.55 14.17 5.17
N ARG A 65 26.88 13.18 6.02
CA ARG A 65 27.82 13.32 7.14
C ARG A 65 29.24 12.81 6.83
N ARG A 66 29.48 12.35 5.59
CA ARG A 66 30.81 11.99 5.07
C ARG A 66 31.31 13.08 4.14
#